data_AF-A0A1R3EFY0-F1
#
_entry.id   AF-A0A1R3EFY0-F1
#
_cell.length_a   1.000
_cell.length_b   1.000
_cell.length_c   1.000
_cell.angle_alpha   90.00
_cell.angle_beta   90.00
_cell.angle_gamma   90.00
#
_symmetry.space_group_name_H-M   'P 1'
#
loop_
_entity.id
_entity.type
_entity.pdbx_description
1 polymer ?
#
loop_
_entity_poly.entity_id
_entity_poly.type
_entity_poly.pdbx_seq_one_letter_code
_entity_poly.pdbx_strand_id
1 'polypeptide(L)'
;MNVPEVMSKWKTLLALTMALFALKFDLLLIWGLFCWFWGWENLRAKEAFFVERIELKEHPVLFTLIIISWFVMGGVYFYMDNRVFEFFSSL
;
A
#
# COMPACT_ATOMS: atom_id res chain seq x y z
N MET A 1 -26.07 -23.19 -14.75
CA MET A 1 -25.42 -22.65 -13.53
C MET A 1 -24.34 -21.69 -13.98
N ASN A 2 -24.51 -20.39 -13.77
CA ASN A 2 -23.42 -19.44 -13.92
C ASN A 2 -22.45 -19.74 -12.79
N VAL A 3 -21.31 -20.36 -13.10
CA VAL A 3 -20.18 -20.43 -12.18
C VAL A 3 -19.80 -18.97 -11.94
N PRO A 4 -19.95 -18.42 -10.72
CA PRO A 4 -19.45 -17.08 -10.46
C PRO A 4 -17.97 -17.11 -10.83
N GLU A 5 -17.52 -16.18 -11.69
CA GLU A 5 -16.10 -15.92 -11.84
C GLU A 5 -15.57 -15.72 -10.42
N VAL A 6 -14.89 -16.73 -9.89
CA VAL A 6 -14.12 -16.61 -8.67
C VAL A 6 -12.97 -15.70 -9.07
N MET A 7 -13.22 -14.39 -9.10
CA MET A 7 -12.20 -13.36 -9.18
C MET A 7 -11.25 -13.70 -8.06
N SER A 8 -10.15 -14.34 -8.44
CA SER A 8 -9.30 -15.02 -7.49
C SER A 8 -8.71 -13.94 -6.59
N LYS A 9 -9.20 -13.85 -5.34
CA LYS A 9 -8.75 -12.90 -4.32
C LYS A 9 -7.35 -13.26 -3.79
N TRP A 10 -6.59 -14.05 -4.54
CA TRP A 10 -5.25 -14.51 -4.21
C TRP A 10 -4.28 -13.34 -3.97
N LYS A 11 -4.44 -12.22 -4.69
CA LYS A 11 -3.63 -11.02 -4.49
C LYS A 11 -3.83 -10.44 -3.09
N THR A 12 -5.08 -10.40 -2.62
CA THR A 12 -5.41 -9.98 -1.25
C THR A 12 -4.87 -10.96 -0.22
N LEU A 13 -5.00 -12.27 -0.48
CA LEU A 13 -4.45 -13.30 0.41
C LEU A 13 -2.92 -13.24 0.50
N LEU A 14 -2.24 -12.99 -0.63
CA LEU A 14 -0.80 -12.78 -0.71
C LEU A 14 -0.40 -11.51 0.06
N ALA A 15 -1.10 -10.40 -0.16
CA ALA A 15 -0.83 -9.15 0.55
C ALA A 15 -1.01 -9.32 2.07
N LEU A 16 -2.06 -10.00 2.52
CA LEU A 16 -2.29 -10.35 3.92
C LEU A 16 -1.16 -11.22 4.47
N THR A 17 -0.73 -12.23 3.72
CA THR A 17 0.37 -13.11 4.14
C THR A 17 1.66 -12.29 4.31
N MET A 18 2.01 -11.48 3.31
CA MET A 18 3.17 -10.59 3.35
C MET A 18 3.10 -9.58 4.51
N ALA A 19 1.90 -9.04 4.82
CA ALA A 19 1.71 -8.16 5.96
C ALA A 19 2.00 -8.87 7.30
N LEU A 20 1.53 -10.11 7.47
CA LEU A 20 1.83 -10.91 8.67
C LEU A 20 3.32 -11.22 8.80
N PHE A 21 4.00 -11.54 7.70
CA PHE A 21 5.44 -11.69 7.68
C PHE A 21 6.15 -10.38 8.05
N ALA A 22 5.70 -9.26 7.50
CA ALA A 22 6.29 -7.95 7.78
C ALA A 22 6.18 -7.56 9.25
N LEU A 23 5.06 -7.89 9.91
CA LEU A 23 4.90 -7.69 11.36
C LEU A 23 5.87 -8.57 12.17
N LYS A 24 6.04 -9.84 11.79
CA LYS A 24 6.87 -10.77 12.56
C LYS A 24 8.37 -10.43 12.52
N PHE A 25 8.83 -9.80 11.45
CA PHE A 25 10.25 -9.49 11.22
C PHE A 25 10.55 -7.99 11.24
N ASP A 26 9.60 -7.16 11.68
CA ASP A 26 9.66 -5.69 11.71
C ASP A 26 10.08 -5.07 10.36
N LEU A 27 9.67 -5.67 9.24
CA LEU A 27 10.08 -5.28 7.89
C LEU A 27 9.31 -4.05 7.43
N LEU A 28 9.77 -2.87 7.86
CA LEU A 28 9.21 -1.58 7.47
C LEU A 28 9.29 -1.35 5.96
N LEU A 29 10.30 -1.88 5.28
CA LEU A 29 10.41 -1.86 3.82
C LEU A 29 9.17 -2.45 3.12
N ILE A 30 8.65 -3.57 3.60
CA ILE A 30 7.45 -4.19 3.00
C ILE A 30 6.23 -3.28 3.19
N TRP A 31 6.13 -2.61 4.34
CA TRP A 31 5.09 -1.62 4.59
C TRP A 31 5.22 -0.40 3.69
N GLY A 32 6.45 0.08 3.46
CA GLY A 32 6.74 1.15 2.52
C GLY A 32 6.25 0.83 1.10
N LEU A 33 6.57 -0.36 0.62
CA LEU A 33 6.13 -0.86 -0.68
C LEU A 33 4.61 -0.98 -0.77
N PHE A 34 3.94 -1.46 0.30
CA PHE A 34 2.49 -1.53 0.32
C PHE A 34 1.82 -0.18 0.30
N CYS A 35 2.32 0.80 1.06
CA CYS A 35 1.81 2.15 1.03
C CYS A 35 1.88 2.75 -0.38
N TRP A 36 3.02 2.59 -1.07
CA TRP A 36 3.16 3.09 -2.45
C TRP A 36 2.31 2.33 -3.44
N PHE A 37 2.22 0.99 -3.31
CA PHE A 37 1.34 0.17 -4.13
C PHE A 37 -0.13 0.61 -3.98
N TRP A 38 -0.62 0.81 -2.76
CA TRP A 38 -1.97 1.31 -2.52
C TRP A 38 -2.20 2.73 -3.00
N GLY A 39 -1.24 3.64 -2.77
CA GLY A 39 -1.32 5.01 -3.31
C GLY A 39 -1.47 4.99 -4.83
N TRP A 40 -0.74 4.12 -5.51
CA TRP A 40 -0.81 3.95 -6.97
C TRP A 40 -2.12 3.30 -7.44
N GLU A 41 -2.59 2.24 -6.78
CA GLU A 41 -3.87 1.60 -7.13
C GLU A 41 -5.06 2.54 -6.89
N ASN A 42 -5.05 3.31 -5.80
CA ASN A 42 -6.07 4.32 -5.52
C ASN A 42 -6.09 5.42 -6.61
N LEU A 43 -4.91 5.84 -7.09
CA LEU A 43 -4.81 6.73 -8.25
C LEU A 43 -5.40 6.13 -9.52
N ARG A 44 -5.10 4.86 -9.82
CA ARG A 44 -5.65 4.15 -10.99
C ARG A 44 -7.16 3.99 -10.91
N ALA A 45 -7.67 3.62 -9.75
CA ALA A 45 -9.10 3.44 -9.50
C ALA A 45 -9.87 4.77 -9.44
N LYS A 46 -9.17 5.90 -9.22
CA LYS A 46 -9.76 7.23 -8.93
C LYS A 46 -10.65 7.21 -7.68
N GLU A 47 -10.34 6.28 -6.78
CA GLU A 47 -11.02 6.05 -5.53
C GLU A 47 -9.98 5.71 -4.48
N ALA A 48 -10.06 6.36 -3.33
CA ALA A 48 -9.14 6.14 -2.24
C ALA A 48 -9.91 5.66 -1.01
N PHE A 49 -9.35 4.69 -0.32
CA PHE A 49 -9.85 4.24 0.98
C PHE A 49 -8.84 4.64 2.05
N PHE A 50 -9.33 5.28 3.11
CA PHE A 50 -8.55 5.55 4.32
C PHE A 50 -9.31 5.08 5.55
N VAL A 51 -10.45 5.71 5.85
CA VAL A 51 -11.45 5.23 6.81
C VAL A 51 -12.74 4.85 6.08
N GLU A 52 -13.14 5.70 5.14
CA GLU A 52 -14.23 5.46 4.20
C GLU A 52 -13.74 5.55 2.76
N ARG A 53 -14.62 5.21 1.81
CA ARG A 53 -14.37 5.33 0.37
C ARG A 53 -14.54 6.78 -0.04
N ILE A 54 -13.54 7.34 -0.70
CA ILE A 54 -13.53 8.70 -1.22
C ILE A 54 -13.30 8.64 -2.73
N GLU A 55 -14.26 9.13 -3.51
CA GLU A 55 -14.14 9.23 -4.96
C GLU A 55 -13.53 10.57 -5.38
N LEU A 56 -12.59 10.56 -6.32
CA LEU A 56 -11.89 11.76 -6.82
C LEU A 56 -12.85 12.83 -7.36
N LYS A 57 -13.96 12.40 -7.98
CA LYS A 57 -14.94 13.32 -8.61
C LYS A 57 -15.73 14.13 -7.59
N GLU A 58 -16.06 13.52 -6.45
CA GLU A 58 -16.89 14.15 -5.41
C GLU A 58 -16.05 15.00 -4.46
N HIS A 59 -14.87 14.49 -4.07
CA HIS A 59 -14.02 15.10 -3.07
C HIS A 59 -12.55 15.15 -3.53
N PRO A 60 -12.20 15.97 -4.54
CA PRO A 60 -10.87 15.95 -5.15
C PRO A 60 -9.75 16.30 -4.16
N VAL A 61 -9.96 17.29 -3.30
CA VAL A 61 -8.97 17.71 -2.29
C VAL A 61 -8.70 16.58 -1.29
N LEU A 62 -9.76 15.97 -0.77
CA LEU A 62 -9.65 14.91 0.23
C LEU A 62 -8.97 13.67 -0.37
N PHE A 63 -9.34 13.31 -1.61
CA PHE A 63 -8.68 12.26 -2.37
C PHE A 63 -7.17 12.54 -2.51
N THR A 64 -6.78 13.74 -2.95
CA THR A 64 -5.36 14.09 -3.10
C THR A 64 -4.60 14.01 -1.78
N LEU A 65 -5.19 14.47 -0.67
CA LEU A 65 -4.59 14.34 0.67
C LEU A 65 -4.35 12.88 1.05
N ILE A 66 -5.33 11.99 0.82
CA ILE A 66 -5.18 10.56 1.09
C ILE A 66 -4.05 9.98 0.23
N ILE A 67 -4.00 10.27 -1.06
CA ILE A 67 -2.93 9.79 -1.95
C ILE A 67 -1.55 10.25 -1.47
N ILE A 68 -1.39 11.54 -1.18
CA ILE A 68 -0.11 12.08 -0.68
C ILE A 68 0.27 11.38 0.62
N SER A 69 -0.69 11.17 1.54
CA SER A 69 -0.44 10.50 2.80
C SER A 69 0.11 9.07 2.59
N TRP A 70 -0.39 8.32 1.62
CA TRP A 70 0.12 6.99 1.30
C TRP A 70 1.58 7.04 0.83
N PHE A 71 1.93 7.95 -0.08
CA PHE A 71 3.30 8.07 -0.55
C PHE A 71 4.26 8.57 0.54
N VAL A 72 3.84 9.54 1.35
CA VAL A 72 4.62 10.06 2.48
C VAL A 72 4.86 8.96 3.52
N MET A 73 3.82 8.23 3.94
CA MET A 73 3.97 7.11 4.86
C MET A 73 4.94 6.06 4.32
N GLY A 74 4.83 5.74 3.02
CA GLY A 74 5.75 4.78 2.41
C GLY A 74 7.21 5.27 2.42
N GLY A 75 7.43 6.55 2.12
CA GLY A 75 8.76 7.17 2.20
C GLY A 75 9.33 7.18 3.62
N VAL A 76 8.49 7.46 4.63
CA VAL A 76 8.86 7.41 6.04
C VAL A 76 9.25 5.98 6.44
N TYR A 77 8.48 4.97 6.04
CA TYR A 77 8.84 3.58 6.33
C TYR A 77 10.16 3.16 5.69
N PHE A 78 10.46 3.59 4.47
CA PHE A 78 11.77 3.34 3.86
C PHE A 78 12.90 4.05 4.60
N TYR A 79 12.68 5.29 5.03
CA TYR A 79 13.67 6.06 5.78
C TYR A 79 13.97 5.44 7.15
N MET A 80 12.94 4.91 7.83
CA MET A 80 13.09 4.28 9.14
C MET A 80 13.69 2.87 9.08
N ASP A 81 13.68 2.21 7.92
CA ASP A 81 14.24 0.86 7.79
C ASP A 81 15.76 0.92 7.58
N ASN A 82 16.51 0.75 8.67
CA ASN A 82 17.98 0.72 8.67
C ASN A 82 18.54 -0.36 7.72
N ARG A 83 17.78 -1.43 7.40
CA ARG A 83 18.23 -2.49 6.48
C ARG A 83 18.41 -1.98 5.05
N VAL A 84 17.65 -0.97 4.65
CA VAL A 84 17.82 -0.32 3.34
C VAL A 84 19.17 0.38 3.30
N PHE A 85 19.49 1.15 4.33
CA PHE A 85 20.76 1.85 4.44
C PHE A 85 21.93 0.87 4.52
N GLU A 86 21.83 -0.17 5.36
CA GLU A 86 22.84 -1.22 5.49
C GLU A 86 23.09 -1.92 4.14
N PHE A 87 22.05 -2.33 3.42
CA PHE A 87 22.16 -2.95 2.11
C PHE A 87 22.94 -2.08 1.11
N PHE A 88 22.57 -0.80 0.97
CA PHE A 88 23.26 0.12 0.05
C PHE A 88 24.67 0.49 0.51
N SER A 89 24.93 0.54 1.82
CA SER A 89 26.27 0.81 2.35
C SER A 89 27.23 -0.38 2.25
N SER A 90 26.69 -1.60 2.08
CA SER A 90 27.45 -2.84 1.95
C SER A 90 27.84 -3.21 0.51
N LEU A 91 27.38 -2.41 -0.46
CA LEU A 91 27.59 -2.60 -1.90
C LEU A 91 28.82 -1.81 -2.39
#